data_AF-A0A1H8DDS8-F1
#
_entry.id   AF-A0A1H8DDS8-F1
#
_cell.length_a   1.000
_cell.length_b   1.000
_cell.length_c   1.000
_cell.angle_alpha   90.00
_cell.angle_beta   90.00
_cell.angle_gamma   90.00
#
_symmetry.space_group_name_H-M   'P 1'
#
loop_
_entity.id
_entity.type
_entity.pdbx_description
1 polymer ?
#
loop_
_entity_poly.entity_id
_entity_poly.type
_entity_poly.pdbx_seq_one_letter_code
_entity_poly.pdbx_strand_id
1 'polypeptide(L)'
;MSQKFNENEKEYVWHDGVRISDEQLVSMARNAGSYALAEHYLTSLLAHGTMYGLTYYINKVNEVRAQYGVMPIPTPKQTDEEGCDNNRNTHHSLEDQARMKYRAMSIEGRVALFRDCLMILRVNYPKLFRFKNQWQGVYLVVRDRLDNGLSQSDFLSFAKSAIPKDWPARLWINENVIKNFSRDMQYDDDDEAYYEMDYNPFGLLCDTFWEILKQQI
;
A
#
# COMPACT_ATOMS: atom_id res chain seq x y z
N MET A 1 33.04 1.70 3.71
CA MET A 1 32.67 1.10 2.41
C MET A 1 31.23 1.48 2.13
N SER A 2 31.02 2.41 1.21
CA SER A 2 29.70 2.89 0.81
C SER A 2 28.93 1.76 0.12
N GLN A 3 27.79 1.34 0.68
CA GLN A 3 26.77 0.66 -0.09
C GLN A 3 26.17 1.71 -1.03
N LYS A 4 26.56 1.63 -2.31
CA LYS A 4 25.91 2.36 -3.39
C LYS A 4 24.46 1.90 -3.43
N PHE A 5 23.52 2.81 -3.15
CA PHE A 5 22.14 2.62 -3.52
C PHE A 5 22.11 2.38 -5.03
N ASN A 6 21.50 1.28 -5.44
CA ASN A 6 21.32 0.96 -6.84
C ASN A 6 20.27 1.95 -7.36
N GLU A 7 20.69 2.93 -8.17
CA GLU A 7 19.85 3.96 -8.83
C GLU A 7 18.82 3.36 -9.83
N ASN A 8 18.52 2.07 -9.72
CA ASN A 8 17.84 1.26 -10.72
C ASN A 8 16.48 0.68 -10.27
N GLU A 9 15.97 0.99 -9.08
CA GLU A 9 14.53 0.81 -8.81
C GLU A 9 13.76 1.94 -9.50
N LYS A 10 13.73 1.86 -10.83
CA LYS A 10 12.99 2.77 -11.71
C LYS A 10 11.50 2.76 -11.32
N GLU A 11 10.90 3.94 -11.26
CA GLU A 11 9.47 4.17 -11.06
C GLU A 11 8.68 3.38 -12.13
N TYR A 12 8.02 2.28 -11.71
CA TYR A 12 7.21 1.43 -12.59
C TYR A 12 5.73 1.72 -12.38
N VAL A 13 5.06 2.07 -13.48
CA VAL A 13 3.62 2.26 -13.59
C VAL A 13 2.96 0.97 -14.08
N TRP A 14 1.77 0.68 -13.58
CA TRP A 14 0.92 -0.38 -14.13
C TRP A 14 0.14 0.14 -15.34
N HIS A 15 0.34 -0.49 -16.50
CA HIS A 15 -0.36 -0.17 -17.74
C HIS A 15 -0.73 -1.47 -18.46
N ASP A 16 -2.02 -1.68 -18.74
CA ASP A 16 -2.57 -2.84 -19.46
C ASP A 16 -2.03 -4.21 -18.97
N GLY A 17 -1.95 -4.38 -17.65
CA GLY A 17 -1.51 -5.63 -17.02
C GLY A 17 0.00 -5.85 -17.01
N VAL A 18 0.81 -4.86 -17.40
CA VAL A 18 2.29 -4.90 -17.38
C VAL A 18 2.85 -3.75 -16.56
N ARG A 19 4.01 -3.98 -15.93
CA ARG A 19 4.80 -2.94 -15.26
C ARG A 19 5.74 -2.28 -16.26
N ILE A 20 5.63 -0.98 -16.43
CA ILE A 20 6.37 -0.19 -17.42
C ILE A 20 6.97 1.01 -16.70
N SER A 21 8.23 1.37 -16.99
CA SER A 21 8.82 2.55 -16.33
C SER A 21 8.22 3.85 -16.84
N ASP A 22 8.27 4.91 -16.03
CA ASP A 22 7.87 6.27 -16.44
C ASP A 22 8.51 6.69 -17.76
N GLU A 23 9.81 6.47 -17.91
CA GLU A 23 10.57 6.78 -19.13
C GLU A 23 10.05 6.01 -20.34
N GLN A 24 9.69 4.74 -20.16
CA GLN A 24 9.13 3.90 -21.21
C GLN A 24 7.73 4.36 -21.60
N LEU A 25 6.88 4.73 -20.63
CA LEU A 25 5.56 5.29 -20.90
C LEU A 25 5.64 6.62 -21.66
N VAL A 26 6.53 7.52 -21.25
CA VAL A 26 6.76 8.79 -21.96
C VAL A 26 7.28 8.50 -23.38
N SER A 27 8.20 7.56 -23.55
CA SER A 27 8.72 7.17 -24.87
C SER A 27 7.61 6.60 -25.77
N MET A 28 6.76 5.72 -25.26
CA MET A 28 5.61 5.19 -26.00
C MET A 28 4.61 6.29 -26.36
N ALA A 29 4.35 7.21 -25.44
CA ALA A 29 3.48 8.35 -25.67
C ALA A 29 4.02 9.31 -26.73
N ARG A 30 5.33 9.60 -26.76
CA ARG A 30 5.98 10.47 -27.76
C ARG A 30 6.06 9.82 -29.15
N ASN A 31 6.19 8.50 -29.19
CA ASN A 31 6.29 7.75 -30.44
C ASN A 31 4.95 7.26 -30.97
N ALA A 32 3.85 7.57 -30.29
CA ALA A 32 2.52 7.24 -30.76
C ALA A 32 2.20 8.00 -32.05
N GLY A 33 1.65 7.31 -33.06
CA GLY A 33 1.31 7.95 -34.35
C GLY A 33 0.18 8.98 -34.26
N SER A 34 -0.52 9.08 -33.13
CA SER A 34 -1.57 10.06 -32.87
C SER A 34 -1.69 10.36 -31.38
N TYR A 35 -2.27 11.52 -31.06
CA TYR A 35 -2.51 11.90 -29.68
C TYR A 35 -3.51 10.99 -28.97
N ALA A 36 -4.52 10.48 -29.67
CA ALA A 36 -5.50 9.55 -29.08
C ALA A 36 -4.83 8.28 -28.54
N LEU A 37 -3.79 7.80 -29.22
CA LEU A 37 -3.00 6.67 -28.74
C LEU A 37 -2.01 7.09 -27.63
N ALA A 38 -1.40 8.28 -27.76
CA ALA A 38 -0.53 8.84 -26.72
C ALA A 38 -1.27 9.02 -25.38
N GLU A 39 -2.53 9.45 -25.43
CA GLU A 39 -3.38 9.77 -24.28
C GLU A 39 -3.58 8.56 -23.35
N HIS A 40 -3.66 7.35 -23.89
CA HIS A 40 -3.75 6.13 -23.08
C HIS A 40 -2.51 5.95 -22.18
N TYR A 41 -1.30 6.16 -22.72
CA TYR A 41 -0.06 6.08 -21.94
C TYR A 41 0.08 7.23 -20.94
N LEU A 42 -0.31 8.45 -21.36
CA LEU A 42 -0.27 9.64 -20.51
C LEU A 42 -1.27 9.55 -19.35
N THR A 43 -2.41 8.89 -19.54
CA THR A 43 -3.40 8.66 -18.48
C THR A 43 -2.85 7.73 -17.40
N SER A 44 -2.15 6.65 -17.77
CA SER A 44 -1.47 5.80 -16.80
C SER A 44 -0.37 6.54 -16.04
N LEU A 45 0.36 7.42 -16.73
CA LEU A 45 1.39 8.27 -16.12
C LEU A 45 0.79 9.29 -15.13
N LEU A 46 -0.35 9.91 -15.45
CA LEU A 46 -1.09 10.81 -14.55
C LEU A 46 -1.68 10.06 -13.35
N ALA A 47 -2.22 8.86 -13.55
CA ALA A 47 -2.73 8.02 -12.47
C ALA A 47 -1.63 7.56 -11.50
N HIS A 48 -0.38 7.52 -11.94
CA HIS A 48 0.78 7.34 -11.05
C HIS A 48 1.12 8.64 -10.31
N GLY A 49 1.03 9.79 -10.98
CA GLY A 49 1.32 11.09 -10.40
C GLY A 49 0.40 11.54 -9.26
N THR A 50 -0.81 10.99 -9.16
CA THR A 50 -1.68 11.18 -7.98
C THR A 50 -1.11 10.54 -6.71
N MET A 51 -0.22 9.54 -6.83
CA MET A 51 0.42 8.86 -5.69
C MET A 51 1.78 9.48 -5.30
N TYR A 52 2.47 10.16 -6.22
CA TYR A 52 3.87 10.58 -6.05
C TYR A 52 4.13 12.09 -6.25
N GLY A 53 3.10 12.89 -6.58
CA GLY A 53 3.19 14.34 -6.70
C GLY A 53 2.79 14.85 -8.08
N LEU A 54 1.64 15.52 -8.15
CA LEU A 54 0.95 15.78 -9.41
C LEU A 54 1.68 16.75 -10.36
N THR A 55 2.40 17.74 -9.83
CA THR A 55 3.06 18.81 -10.61
C THR A 55 4.12 18.26 -11.59
N TYR A 56 5.00 17.37 -11.13
CA TYR A 56 6.07 16.79 -11.94
C TYR A 56 5.53 15.95 -13.11
N TYR A 57 4.51 15.13 -12.83
CA TYR A 57 3.85 14.30 -13.83
C TYR A 57 3.01 15.11 -14.82
N ILE A 58 2.32 16.15 -14.35
CA ILE A 58 1.64 17.11 -15.24
C ILE A 58 2.63 17.77 -16.19
N ASN A 59 3.82 18.16 -15.72
CA ASN A 59 4.85 18.75 -16.57
C ASN A 59 5.35 17.76 -17.64
N LYS A 60 5.69 16.52 -17.27
CA LYS A 60 6.05 15.45 -18.22
C LYS A 60 4.95 15.22 -19.27
N VAL A 61 3.69 15.20 -18.83
CA VAL A 61 2.53 14.99 -19.71
C VAL A 61 2.33 16.18 -20.64
N ASN A 62 2.50 17.40 -20.13
CA ASN A 62 2.40 18.63 -20.92
C ASN A 62 3.49 18.74 -21.99
N GLU A 63 4.70 18.23 -21.72
CA GLU A 63 5.74 18.12 -22.76
C GLU A 63 5.30 17.24 -23.93
N VAL A 64 4.65 16.10 -23.65
CA VAL A 64 4.14 15.21 -24.71
C VAL A 64 2.94 15.85 -25.40
N ARG A 65 1.98 16.44 -24.66
CA ARG A 65 0.82 17.14 -25.23
C ARG A 65 1.24 18.26 -26.17
N ALA A 66 2.28 19.01 -25.83
CA ALA A 66 2.83 20.07 -26.68
C ALA A 66 3.34 19.54 -28.03
N GLN A 67 3.96 18.35 -28.07
CA GLN A 67 4.42 17.74 -29.33
C GLN A 67 3.26 17.44 -30.29
N TYR A 68 2.09 17.10 -29.75
CA TYR A 68 0.88 16.87 -30.53
C TYR A 68 0.03 18.14 -30.75
N GLY A 69 0.49 19.31 -30.31
CA GLY A 69 -0.27 20.56 -30.40
C GLY A 69 -1.52 20.60 -29.51
N VAL A 70 -1.56 19.79 -28.45
CA VAL A 70 -2.69 19.70 -27.53
C VAL A 70 -2.49 20.68 -26.37
N MET A 71 -3.59 21.35 -25.97
CA MET A 71 -3.58 22.32 -24.88
C MET A 71 -3.05 21.68 -23.58
N PRO A 72 -2.15 22.37 -22.85
CA PRO A 72 -1.60 21.84 -21.61
C PRO A 72 -2.70 21.68 -20.55
N ILE A 73 -2.55 20.68 -19.70
CA ILE A 73 -3.32 20.53 -18.47
C ILE A 73 -2.87 21.66 -17.51
N PRO A 74 -3.80 22.38 -16.88
CA PRO A 74 -3.45 23.38 -15.89
C PRO A 74 -2.61 22.77 -14.76
N THR A 75 -1.37 23.21 -14.65
CA THR A 75 -0.54 22.87 -13.49
C THR A 75 -1.10 23.66 -12.29
N PRO A 76 -1.35 23.02 -11.13
CA PRO A 76 -1.70 23.75 -9.92
C PRO A 76 -0.68 24.86 -9.69
N LYS A 77 -1.14 26.09 -9.41
CA LYS A 77 -0.21 27.15 -8.98
C LYS A 77 0.45 26.67 -7.70
N GLN A 78 1.78 26.64 -7.68
CA GLN A 78 2.55 26.41 -6.48
C GLN A 78 2.10 27.43 -5.41
N THR A 79 1.18 27.05 -4.55
CA THR A 79 1.05 27.67 -3.23
C THR A 79 2.27 27.18 -2.47
N ASP A 80 3.30 28.02 -2.46
CA ASP A 80 4.55 27.87 -1.73
C ASP A 80 5.18 26.47 -1.83
N GLU A 81 5.61 26.11 -3.04
CA GLU A 81 6.61 25.06 -3.21
C GLU A 81 7.96 25.64 -2.74
N GLU A 82 8.39 25.19 -1.57
CA GLU A 82 9.74 25.37 -1.04
C GLU A 82 10.77 25.03 -2.11
N GLY A 83 11.63 26.00 -2.39
CA GLY A 83 12.76 25.86 -3.29
C GLY A 83 13.72 24.78 -2.83
N CYS A 84 14.36 24.17 -3.83
CA CYS A 84 15.49 23.26 -3.74
C CYS A 84 16.34 23.45 -2.49
N ASP A 85 16.08 22.63 -1.48
CA ASP A 85 17.12 22.21 -0.55
C ASP A 85 16.84 20.79 -0.09
N ASN A 86 17.92 20.03 0.07
CA ASN A 86 17.91 18.67 0.52
C ASN A 86 17.28 18.55 1.92
N ASN A 87 15.96 18.42 2.03
CA ASN A 87 15.33 17.88 3.21
C ASN A 87 13.99 17.23 2.89
N ARG A 88 13.97 15.93 3.19
CA ARG A 88 12.79 15.10 3.41
C ARG A 88 11.75 15.89 4.21
N ASN A 89 10.57 16.09 3.64
CA ASN A 89 9.28 16.03 4.32
C ASN A 89 8.18 16.30 3.29
N THR A 90 8.05 15.41 2.29
CA THR A 90 6.71 15.10 1.80
C THR A 90 5.92 14.73 3.06
N HIS A 91 4.94 15.54 3.44
CA HIS A 91 3.96 15.14 4.45
C HIS A 91 3.07 14.05 3.85
N HIS A 92 3.67 12.91 3.50
CA HIS A 92 2.99 11.63 3.48
C HIS A 92 2.23 11.55 4.80
N SER A 93 0.93 11.23 4.72
CA SER A 93 0.19 10.91 5.93
C SER A 93 1.01 9.87 6.72
N LEU A 94 0.93 9.87 8.05
CA LEU A 94 1.66 8.87 8.86
C LEU A 94 1.36 7.44 8.38
N GLU A 95 0.19 7.24 7.78
CA GLU A 95 -0.22 5.98 7.16
C GLU A 95 0.52 5.65 5.86
N ASP A 96 0.71 6.62 4.97
CA ASP A 96 1.47 6.43 3.73
C ASP A 96 2.94 6.14 4.02
N GLN A 97 3.52 6.81 5.02
CA GLN A 97 4.88 6.52 5.47
C GLN A 97 5.00 5.09 6.01
N ALA A 98 4.02 4.63 6.79
CA ALA A 98 3.98 3.27 7.30
C ALA A 98 3.87 2.23 6.17
N ARG A 99 3.03 2.49 5.17
CA ARG A 99 2.89 1.65 3.96
C ARG A 99 4.20 1.54 3.19
N MET A 100 4.85 2.67 2.92
CA MET A 100 6.10 2.72 2.17
C MET A 100 7.21 1.94 2.90
N LYS A 101 7.37 2.19 4.20
CA LYS A 101 8.35 1.48 5.03
C LYS A 101 8.07 -0.02 5.06
N TYR A 102 6.82 -0.45 5.27
CA TYR A 102 6.45 -1.87 5.25
C TYR A 102 6.78 -2.54 3.91
N ARG A 103 6.49 -1.88 2.79
CA ARG A 103 6.81 -2.38 1.45
C ARG A 103 8.32 -2.50 1.22
N ALA A 104 9.11 -1.59 1.77
CA ALA A 104 10.57 -1.65 1.71
C ALA A 104 11.20 -2.73 2.61
N MET A 105 10.47 -3.31 3.57
CA MET A 105 10.99 -4.39 4.41
C MET A 105 11.13 -5.69 3.64
N SER A 106 12.18 -6.47 3.97
CA SER A 106 12.30 -7.86 3.54
C SER A 106 11.18 -8.72 4.14
N ILE A 107 10.98 -9.91 3.60
CA ILE A 107 9.99 -10.86 4.13
C ILE A 107 10.29 -11.19 5.60
N GLU A 108 11.55 -11.40 5.95
CA GLU A 108 12.00 -11.64 7.33
C GLU A 108 11.72 -10.44 8.22
N GLY A 109 11.94 -9.23 7.72
CA GLY A 109 11.63 -7.98 8.41
C GLY A 109 10.14 -7.85 8.70
N ARG A 110 9.28 -8.12 7.70
CA ARG A 110 7.82 -8.12 7.89
C ARG A 110 7.36 -9.18 8.88
N VAL A 111 7.96 -10.37 8.85
CA VAL A 111 7.67 -11.45 9.82
C VAL A 111 8.08 -11.05 11.24
N ALA A 112 9.24 -10.42 11.41
CA ALA A 112 9.70 -9.92 12.71
C ALA A 112 8.80 -8.80 13.24
N LEU A 113 8.51 -7.79 12.42
CA LEU A 113 7.58 -6.70 12.73
C LEU A 113 6.23 -7.26 13.20
N PHE A 114 5.66 -8.19 12.43
CA PHE A 114 4.35 -8.74 12.74
C PHE A 114 4.36 -9.57 14.02
N ARG A 115 5.45 -10.31 14.28
CA ARG A 115 5.66 -11.02 15.55
C ARG A 115 5.67 -10.06 16.73
N ASP A 116 6.39 -8.95 16.63
CA ASP A 116 6.49 -7.94 17.68
C ASP A 116 5.14 -7.27 17.93
N CYS A 117 4.40 -6.94 16.86
CA CYS A 117 3.05 -6.41 16.96
C CYS A 117 2.10 -7.38 17.68
N LEU A 118 2.16 -8.68 17.38
CA LEU A 118 1.37 -9.69 18.07
C LEU A 118 1.73 -9.77 19.56
N MET A 119 3.02 -9.72 19.91
CA MET A 119 3.45 -9.70 21.31
C MET A 119 2.90 -8.47 22.05
N ILE A 120 3.03 -7.28 21.47
CA ILE A 120 2.51 -6.02 22.05
C ILE A 120 0.99 -6.12 22.23
N LEU A 121 0.26 -6.59 21.22
CA LEU A 121 -1.19 -6.77 21.29
C LEU A 121 -1.58 -7.68 22.45
N ARG A 122 -0.86 -8.79 22.64
CA ARG A 122 -1.15 -9.75 23.71
C ARG A 122 -0.85 -9.19 25.10
N VAL A 123 0.29 -8.51 25.26
CA VAL A 123 0.73 -8.01 26.57
C VAL A 123 -0.13 -6.84 27.01
N ASN A 124 -0.38 -5.89 26.11
CA ASN A 124 -1.04 -4.63 26.46
C ASN A 124 -2.57 -4.68 26.26
N TYR A 125 -3.06 -5.55 25.37
CA TYR A 125 -4.48 -5.64 25.02
C TYR A 125 -5.02 -7.08 25.05
N PRO A 126 -4.82 -7.85 26.14
CA PRO A 126 -5.15 -9.29 26.22
C PRO A 126 -6.65 -9.62 26.04
N LYS A 127 -7.53 -8.61 26.11
CA LYS A 127 -8.97 -8.79 25.90
C LYS A 127 -9.38 -8.72 24.42
N LEU A 128 -8.55 -8.12 23.56
CA LEU A 128 -8.86 -7.93 22.13
C LEU A 128 -8.57 -9.18 21.29
N PHE A 129 -7.69 -10.07 21.76
CA PHE A 129 -7.33 -11.31 21.05
C PHE A 129 -7.51 -12.56 21.94
N ARG A 130 -8.77 -13.03 22.07
CA ARG A 130 -9.23 -14.14 22.90
C ARG A 130 -9.72 -15.37 22.13
N PHE A 131 -10.04 -15.22 20.85
CA PHE A 131 -10.65 -16.24 20.01
C PHE A 131 -9.95 -16.30 18.66
N LYS A 132 -10.01 -17.46 17.99
CA LYS A 132 -9.31 -17.65 16.71
C LYS A 132 -9.90 -16.84 15.55
N ASN A 133 -11.20 -16.56 15.58
CA ASN A 133 -11.86 -15.77 14.52
C ASN A 133 -11.34 -14.32 14.46
N GLN A 134 -10.74 -13.81 15.53
CA GLN A 134 -10.13 -12.47 15.56
C GLN A 134 -8.89 -12.32 14.66
N TRP A 135 -8.35 -13.42 14.15
CA TRP A 135 -7.38 -13.37 13.05
C TRP A 135 -7.94 -12.66 11.81
N GLN A 136 -9.26 -12.62 11.64
CA GLN A 136 -9.92 -11.88 10.56
C GLN A 136 -9.66 -10.37 10.66
N GLY A 137 -9.80 -9.77 11.85
CA GLY A 137 -9.48 -8.36 12.06
C GLY A 137 -8.02 -8.04 11.74
N VAL A 138 -7.11 -8.92 12.16
CA VAL A 138 -5.68 -8.77 11.85
C VAL A 138 -5.41 -8.90 10.35
N TYR A 139 -6.04 -9.86 9.67
CA TYR A 139 -5.93 -10.02 8.22
C TYR A 139 -6.38 -8.77 7.47
N LEU A 140 -7.53 -8.20 7.86
CA LEU A 140 -8.11 -7.00 7.26
C LEU A 140 -7.16 -5.80 7.38
N VAL A 141 -6.54 -5.59 8.55
CA VAL A 141 -5.57 -4.51 8.71
C VAL A 141 -4.39 -4.70 7.76
N VAL A 142 -3.79 -5.89 7.69
CA VAL A 142 -2.62 -6.10 6.82
C VAL A 142 -3.01 -5.96 5.35
N ARG A 143 -4.12 -6.57 4.94
CA ARG A 143 -4.58 -6.49 3.55
C ARG A 143 -4.93 -5.05 3.19
N ASP A 144 -5.80 -4.40 3.94
CA ASP A 144 -6.38 -3.13 3.50
C ASP A 144 -5.47 -1.91 3.79
N ARG A 145 -4.62 -1.98 4.82
CA ARG A 145 -3.74 -0.86 5.21
C ARG A 145 -2.30 -1.00 4.72
N LEU A 146 -1.83 -2.20 4.35
CA LEU A 146 -0.42 -2.42 3.98
C LEU A 146 -0.26 -3.06 2.60
N ASP A 147 -1.05 -4.09 2.30
CA ASP A 147 -0.91 -4.92 1.09
C ASP A 147 -2.26 -5.38 0.52
N ASN A 148 -2.88 -4.53 -0.29
CA ASN A 148 -4.20 -4.78 -0.89
C ASN A 148 -4.27 -6.07 -1.73
N GLY A 149 -3.12 -6.61 -2.15
CA GLY A 149 -3.04 -7.86 -2.91
C GLY A 149 -2.93 -9.12 -2.04
N LEU A 150 -2.93 -9.00 -0.72
CA LEU A 150 -2.66 -10.12 0.18
C LEU A 150 -3.80 -11.15 0.17
N SER A 151 -3.51 -12.32 -0.42
CA SER A 151 -4.44 -13.45 -0.38
C SER A 151 -4.55 -14.04 1.02
N GLN A 152 -5.70 -14.67 1.30
CA GLN A 152 -5.94 -15.38 2.56
C GLN A 152 -4.94 -16.53 2.80
N SER A 153 -4.52 -17.23 1.74
CA SER A 153 -3.52 -18.30 1.82
C SER A 153 -2.12 -17.77 2.12
N ASP A 154 -1.74 -16.64 1.52
CA ASP A 154 -0.45 -16.01 1.76
C ASP A 154 -0.40 -15.46 3.19
N PHE A 155 -1.48 -14.84 3.64
CA PHE A 155 -1.62 -14.41 5.03
C PHE A 155 -1.51 -15.59 6.01
N LEU A 156 -2.11 -16.75 5.72
CA LEU A 156 -1.99 -17.93 6.58
C LEU A 156 -0.54 -18.38 6.74
N SER A 157 0.21 -18.45 5.64
CA SER A 157 1.63 -18.84 5.64
C SER A 157 2.48 -17.82 6.41
N PHE A 158 2.24 -16.53 6.14
CA PHE A 158 2.89 -15.42 6.81
C PHE A 158 2.63 -15.41 8.32
N ALA A 159 1.36 -15.46 8.73
CA ALA A 159 0.95 -15.45 10.12
C ALA A 159 1.51 -16.64 10.90
N LYS A 160 1.49 -17.86 10.34
CA LYS A 160 2.12 -19.04 10.96
C LYS A 160 3.60 -18.83 11.25
N SER A 161 4.31 -18.14 10.36
CA SER A 161 5.75 -17.87 10.48
C SER A 161 6.07 -16.76 11.50
N ALA A 162 5.11 -15.87 11.73
CA ALA A 162 5.24 -14.73 12.62
C ALA A 162 4.71 -14.99 14.05
N ILE A 163 3.94 -16.06 14.29
CA ILE A 163 3.43 -16.39 15.64
C ILE A 163 4.59 -16.49 16.65
N PRO A 164 4.52 -15.75 17.79
CA PRO A 164 5.48 -15.88 18.88
C PRO A 164 5.52 -17.30 19.47
N LYS A 165 6.70 -17.75 19.94
CA LYS A 165 6.87 -19.11 20.49
C LYS A 165 5.95 -19.43 21.67
N ASP A 166 5.62 -18.43 22.47
CA ASP A 166 4.78 -18.53 23.66
C ASP A 166 3.29 -18.29 23.36
N TRP A 167 2.91 -18.11 22.09
CA TRP A 167 1.53 -17.83 21.69
C TRP A 167 0.59 -18.99 22.07
N PRO A 168 -0.58 -18.73 22.67
CA PRO A 168 -1.44 -19.81 23.14
C PRO A 168 -1.90 -20.70 21.98
N ALA A 169 -1.69 -22.02 22.09
CA ALA A 169 -2.08 -22.98 21.04
C ALA A 169 -3.56 -22.87 20.63
N ARG A 170 -4.43 -22.54 21.60
CA ARG A 170 -5.86 -22.27 21.36
C ARG A 170 -6.14 -21.06 20.46
N LEU A 171 -5.16 -20.20 20.22
CA LEU A 171 -5.24 -19.01 19.38
C LEU A 171 -4.44 -19.16 18.07
N TRP A 172 -3.83 -20.31 17.81
CA TRP A 172 -3.08 -20.52 16.57
C TRP A 172 -4.01 -20.50 15.36
N ILE A 173 -3.61 -19.75 14.33
CA ILE A 173 -4.29 -19.69 13.05
C ILE A 173 -4.11 -21.01 12.28
N ASN A 174 -5.16 -21.42 11.56
CA ASN A 174 -5.13 -22.59 10.69
C ASN A 174 -6.10 -22.40 9.51
N GLU A 175 -6.12 -23.35 8.59
CA GLU A 175 -6.97 -23.28 7.41
C GLU A 175 -8.47 -23.18 7.73
N ASN A 176 -8.94 -23.80 8.81
CA ASN A 176 -10.34 -23.73 9.20
C ASN A 176 -10.73 -22.31 9.63
N VAL A 177 -9.82 -21.58 10.26
CA VAL A 177 -10.03 -20.17 10.64
C VAL A 177 -10.17 -19.31 9.38
N ILE A 178 -9.25 -19.46 8.44
CA ILE A 178 -9.22 -18.69 7.19
C ILE A 178 -10.46 -18.98 6.32
N LYS A 179 -10.84 -20.26 6.18
CA LYS A 179 -12.03 -20.66 5.39
C LYS A 179 -13.34 -20.05 5.89
N ASN A 180 -13.39 -19.65 7.17
CA ASN A 180 -14.55 -19.00 7.74
C ASN A 180 -14.54 -17.47 7.56
N PHE A 181 -13.43 -16.86 7.13
CA PHE A 181 -13.36 -15.42 6.91
C PHE A 181 -14.40 -14.93 5.90
N SER A 182 -14.66 -15.69 4.83
CA SER A 182 -15.64 -15.37 3.80
C SER A 182 -17.10 -15.62 4.22
N ARG A 183 -17.34 -16.35 5.33
CA ARG A 183 -18.70 -16.50 5.88
C ARG A 183 -19.12 -15.28 6.67
N ASP A 184 -18.15 -14.65 7.33
CA ASP A 184 -18.38 -13.51 8.21
C ASP A 184 -18.17 -12.17 7.47
N MET A 185 -17.57 -12.17 6.26
CA MET A 185 -17.48 -11.00 5.37
C MET A 185 -18.55 -11.05 4.28
N GLN A 186 -19.73 -10.48 4.55
CA GLN A 186 -20.68 -10.12 3.49
C GLN A 186 -20.25 -8.77 2.91
N TYR A 187 -19.65 -8.80 1.73
CA TYR A 187 -19.35 -7.60 0.94
C TYR A 187 -20.66 -7.19 0.26
N ASP A 188 -21.47 -6.38 0.95
CA ASP A 188 -22.67 -5.80 0.33
C ASP A 188 -22.31 -4.55 -0.49
N ASP A 189 -21.16 -3.92 -0.22
CA ASP A 189 -20.63 -2.76 -0.96
C ASP A 189 -19.17 -2.98 -1.36
N ASP A 190 -18.90 -3.08 -2.67
CA ASP A 190 -17.57 -3.30 -3.25
C ASP A 190 -16.62 -2.07 -3.11
N ASP A 191 -17.16 -0.93 -2.68
CA ASP A 191 -16.44 0.35 -2.62
C ASP A 191 -16.00 0.78 -1.21
N GLU A 192 -16.44 0.11 -0.14
CA GLU A 192 -16.02 0.39 1.24
C GLU A 192 -14.98 -0.62 1.72
N ALA A 193 -13.87 -0.13 2.29
CA ALA A 193 -12.95 -1.02 2.96
C ALA A 193 -13.66 -1.61 4.19
N TYR A 194 -13.69 -2.94 4.32
CA TYR A 194 -14.51 -3.66 5.33
C TYR A 194 -14.32 -3.21 6.79
N TYR A 195 -13.21 -2.51 7.11
CA TYR A 195 -13.00 -1.93 8.44
C TYR A 195 -13.72 -0.59 8.67
N GLU A 196 -14.16 0.09 7.62
CA GLU A 196 -14.95 1.34 7.65
C GLU A 196 -16.46 1.07 7.73
N MET A 197 -16.88 -0.18 7.53
CA MET A 197 -18.27 -0.59 7.71
C MET A 197 -18.73 -0.33 9.15
N ASP A 198 -19.89 0.32 9.30
CA ASP A 198 -20.53 0.65 10.59
C ASP A 198 -20.71 -0.56 11.53
N TYR A 199 -20.70 -1.79 10.98
CA TYR A 199 -20.88 -3.05 11.70
C TYR A 199 -19.69 -4.02 11.57
N ASN A 200 -18.44 -3.54 11.73
CA ASN A 200 -17.28 -4.43 11.88
C ASN A 200 -17.18 -4.97 13.33
N PRO A 201 -17.44 -6.27 13.61
CA PRO A 201 -17.35 -6.85 14.96
C PRO A 201 -15.92 -6.86 15.53
N PHE A 202 -14.92 -6.60 14.68
CA PHE A 202 -13.51 -6.51 15.03
C PHE A 202 -12.95 -5.09 14.95
N GLY A 203 -13.78 -4.04 14.80
CA GLY A 203 -13.31 -2.65 14.61
C GLY A 203 -12.25 -2.21 15.62
N LEU A 204 -12.53 -2.37 16.91
CA LEU A 204 -11.58 -2.03 17.98
C LEU A 204 -10.26 -2.80 17.89
N LEU A 205 -10.30 -4.06 17.46
CA LEU A 205 -9.09 -4.86 17.25
C LEU A 205 -8.32 -4.34 16.03
N CYS A 206 -9.01 -4.01 14.93
CA CYS A 206 -8.39 -3.45 13.74
C CYS A 206 -7.67 -2.14 14.05
N ASP A 207 -8.35 -1.19 14.70
CA ASP A 207 -7.79 0.11 15.06
C ASP A 207 -6.58 -0.04 15.99
N THR A 208 -6.72 -0.84 17.04
CA THR A 208 -5.63 -1.06 18.00
C THR A 208 -4.43 -1.73 17.33
N PHE A 209 -4.67 -2.72 16.48
CA PHE A 209 -3.58 -3.41 15.78
C PHE A 209 -2.91 -2.50 14.75
N TRP A 210 -3.66 -1.61 14.10
CA TRP A 210 -3.11 -0.60 13.20
C TRP A 210 -2.22 0.40 13.93
N GLU A 211 -2.63 0.89 15.10
CA GLU A 211 -1.80 1.78 15.91
C GLU A 211 -0.51 1.11 16.38
N ILE A 212 -0.59 -0.16 16.79
CA ILE A 212 0.61 -0.95 17.15
C ILE A 212 1.54 -1.04 15.95
N LEU A 213 1.03 -1.40 14.76
CA LEU A 213 1.84 -1.50 13.54
C LEU A 213 2.53 -0.18 13.21
N LYS A 214 1.81 0.94 13.24
CA LYS A 214 2.40 2.27 12.98
C LYS A 214 3.52 2.62 13.95
N GLN A 215 3.41 2.24 15.22
CA GLN A 215 4.46 2.50 16.21
C GLN A 215 5.72 1.63 15.99
N GLN A 216 5.58 0.49 15.34
CA GLN A 216 6.70 -0.44 15.08
C GLN A 216 7.34 -0.23 13.70
N ILE A 217 6.76 0.60 12.83
CA ILE A 217 7.24 0.89 11.46
C ILE A 217 7.96 2.26 11.40
#